data_AF-A0A4Q2R5C8-F1
#
_entry.id   AF-A0A4Q2R5C8-F1
#
_cell.length_a   1.000
_cell.length_b   1.000
_cell.length_c   1.000
_cell.angle_alpha   90.00
_cell.angle_beta   90.00
_cell.angle_gamma   90.00
#
_symmetry.space_group_name_H-M   'P 1'
#
loop_
_entity.id
_entity.type
_entity.pdbx_description
1 polymer ?
#
loop_
_entity_poly.entity_id
_entity_poly.type
_entity_poly.pdbx_seq_one_letter_code
_entity_poly.pdbx_strand_id
1 'polypeptide(L)'
;MAISEKQQEIGLKWLGNIRRKYWSEKSEAAEWWDKLTPEWRGVVLHAAAVASGMDVFKAHLSKCYWSELFERLDYRAMIQLRQGISRARLTFEGFGSLSDSDFSKRSANRQVKKAHPIHSSNGVQMIIAPHIVHKMQQQENH
;
A
#
# COMPACT_ATOMS: atom_id res chain seq x y z
N MET A 1 -21.36 22.31 14.66
CA MET A 1 -21.49 20.97 15.26
C MET A 1 -20.44 20.08 14.64
N ALA A 2 -19.55 19.49 15.43
CA ALA A 2 -18.54 18.58 14.91
C ALA A 2 -19.21 17.26 14.51
N ILE A 3 -19.00 16.84 13.26
CA ILE A 3 -19.48 15.55 12.75
C ILE A 3 -18.77 14.46 13.55
N SER A 4 -19.52 13.53 14.15
CA SER A 4 -18.89 12.42 14.88
C SER A 4 -18.19 11.48 13.90
N GLU A 5 -17.09 10.85 14.32
CA GLU A 5 -16.36 9.88 13.47
C GLU A 5 -17.28 8.80 12.89
N LYS A 6 -18.28 8.38 13.66
CA LYS A 6 -19.32 7.41 13.23
C LYS A 6 -20.18 7.95 12.08
N GLN A 7 -20.58 9.22 12.16
CA GLN A 7 -21.34 9.88 11.07
C GLN A 7 -20.48 10.07 9.82
N GLN A 8 -19.19 10.33 10.01
CA GLN A 8 -18.23 10.47 8.92
C GLN A 8 -18.00 9.12 8.20
N GLU A 9 -17.85 8.02 8.93
CA GLU A 9 -17.71 6.67 8.37
C GLU A 9 -18.97 6.24 7.60
N ILE A 10 -20.16 6.51 8.16
CA ILE A 10 -21.44 6.23 7.50
C ILE A 10 -21.57 7.06 6.22
N GLY A 11 -21.19 8.34 6.26
CA GLY A 11 -21.17 9.23 5.09
C GLY A 11 -20.24 8.70 3.99
N LEU A 12 -19.03 8.26 4.34
CA LEU A 12 -18.08 7.68 3.39
C LEU A 12 -18.60 6.38 2.77
N LYS A 13 -19.21 5.48 3.56
CA LYS A 13 -19.86 4.26 3.06
C LYS A 13 -21.00 4.58 2.10
N TRP A 14 -21.83 5.56 2.43
CA TRP A 14 -22.99 5.95 1.61
C TRP A 14 -22.54 6.58 0.29
N LEU A 15 -21.51 7.44 0.32
CA LEU A 15 -20.86 7.98 -0.88
C LEU A 15 -20.24 6.87 -1.74
N GLY A 16 -19.62 5.85 -1.13
CA GLY A 16 -19.10 4.68 -1.83
C GLY A 16 -20.20 3.85 -2.52
N ASN A 17 -21.38 3.75 -1.91
CA ASN A 17 -22.53 3.06 -2.50
C ASN A 17 -23.14 3.85 -3.66
N ILE A 18 -23.28 5.18 -3.51
CA ILE A 18 -23.71 6.05 -4.61
C ILE A 18 -22.72 6.01 -5.76
N ARG A 19 -21.41 6.08 -5.49
CA ARG A 19 -20.39 5.96 -6.53
C ARG A 19 -20.50 4.65 -7.29
N ARG A 20 -20.67 3.52 -6.62
CA ARG A 20 -20.86 2.23 -7.30
C ARG A 20 -22.15 2.17 -8.13
N LYS A 21 -23.23 2.83 -7.69
CA LYS A 21 -24.53 2.80 -8.35
C LYS A 21 -24.60 3.69 -9.60
N TYR A 22 -23.91 4.85 -9.59
CA TYR A 22 -24.00 5.85 -10.65
C TYR A 22 -22.72 6.02 -11.48
N TRP A 23 -21.57 5.59 -10.95
CA TRP A 23 -20.26 5.65 -11.60
C TRP A 23 -19.55 4.29 -11.50
N SER A 24 -20.19 3.23 -12.02
CA SER A 24 -19.63 1.87 -12.03
C SER A 24 -18.29 1.76 -12.77
N GLU A 25 -18.03 2.66 -13.72
CA GLU A 25 -16.79 2.75 -14.49
C GLU A 25 -15.65 3.46 -13.73
N LYS A 26 -15.97 4.17 -12.64
CA LYS A 26 -14.99 4.95 -11.89
C LYS A 26 -14.17 4.05 -10.98
N SER A 27 -12.89 3.93 -11.28
CA SER A 27 -11.91 3.19 -10.47
C SER A 27 -10.84 4.14 -9.94
N GLU A 28 -10.75 4.28 -8.61
CA GLU A 28 -9.68 5.09 -8.00
C GLU A 28 -8.29 4.50 -8.26
N ALA A 29 -8.19 3.18 -8.45
CA ALA A 29 -6.95 2.54 -8.86
C ALA A 29 -6.56 2.93 -10.30
N ALA A 30 -7.55 3.08 -11.19
CA ALA A 30 -7.34 3.54 -12.55
C ALA A 30 -6.88 5.00 -12.56
N GLU A 31 -7.61 5.88 -11.88
CA GLU A 31 -7.24 7.30 -11.78
C GLU A 31 -5.85 7.50 -11.17
N TRP A 32 -5.51 6.73 -10.14
CA TRP A 32 -4.19 6.79 -9.53
C TRP A 32 -3.10 6.30 -10.50
N TRP A 33 -3.33 5.16 -11.16
CA TRP A 33 -2.38 4.60 -12.13
C TRP A 33 -2.12 5.56 -13.30
N ASP A 34 -3.19 6.11 -13.87
CA ASP A 34 -3.10 6.98 -15.04
C ASP A 34 -2.44 8.32 -14.72
N LYS A 35 -2.47 8.77 -13.46
CA LYS A 35 -1.74 9.97 -12.99
C LYS A 35 -0.23 9.77 -12.87
N LEU A 36 0.24 8.53 -12.70
CA LEU A 36 1.67 8.25 -12.57
C LEU A 36 2.40 8.44 -13.90
N THR A 37 3.64 8.93 -13.83
CA THR A 37 4.54 8.88 -14.99
C THR A 37 4.97 7.42 -15.26
N PRO A 38 5.41 7.09 -16.48
CA PRO A 38 5.84 5.74 -16.82
C PRO A 38 6.93 5.19 -15.89
N GLU A 39 7.84 6.03 -15.41
CA GLU A 39 8.90 5.63 -14.48
C GLU A 39 8.30 5.09 -13.17
N TRP A 40 7.36 5.83 -12.59
CA TRP A 40 6.68 5.43 -11.36
C TRP A 40 5.78 4.21 -11.55
N ARG A 41 5.12 4.08 -12.71
CA ARG A 41 4.39 2.86 -13.06
C ARG A 41 5.33 1.65 -13.09
N GLY A 42 6.54 1.81 -13.61
CA GLY A 42 7.59 0.79 -13.58
C GLY A 42 7.97 0.37 -12.16
N VAL A 43 8.15 1.33 -11.25
CA VAL A 43 8.42 1.05 -9.83
C VAL A 43 7.28 0.27 -9.18
N VAL A 44 6.02 0.67 -9.43
CA VAL A 44 4.83 -0.02 -8.91
C VAL A 44 4.74 -1.45 -9.43
N LEU A 45 4.99 -1.67 -10.72
CA LEU A 45 5.02 -3.00 -11.32
C LEU A 45 6.09 -3.88 -10.68
N HIS A 46 7.29 -3.34 -10.48
CA HIS A 46 8.36 -4.07 -9.84
C HIS A 46 8.01 -4.43 -8.39
N ALA A 47 7.50 -3.47 -7.61
CA ALA A 47 7.07 -3.71 -6.24
C ALA A 47 5.94 -4.74 -6.16
N ALA A 48 4.98 -4.69 -7.09
CA ALA A 48 3.90 -5.67 -7.20
C ALA A 48 4.42 -7.09 -7.48
N ALA A 49 5.36 -7.24 -8.41
CA ALA A 49 5.98 -8.54 -8.73
C ALA A 49 6.70 -9.13 -7.50
N VAL A 50 7.54 -8.33 -6.84
CA VAL A 50 8.29 -8.74 -5.63
C VAL A 50 7.34 -9.17 -4.52
N ALA A 51 6.27 -8.40 -4.30
CA ALA A 51 5.28 -8.66 -3.26
C ALA A 51 4.45 -9.94 -3.50
N SER A 52 4.28 -10.34 -4.76
CA SER A 52 3.48 -11.50 -5.15
C SER A 52 4.32 -12.75 -5.44
N GLY A 53 5.64 -12.68 -5.32
CA GLY A 53 6.54 -13.80 -5.61
C GLY A 53 6.53 -14.24 -7.07
N MET A 54 6.13 -13.33 -7.98
CA MET A 54 6.13 -13.58 -9.42
C MET A 54 7.42 -13.08 -10.08
N ASP A 55 7.67 -13.61 -11.29
CA ASP A 55 8.57 -12.97 -12.23
C ASP A 55 8.17 -11.51 -12.51
N VAL A 56 9.16 -10.71 -12.85
CA VAL A 56 9.01 -9.26 -13.08
C VAL A 56 7.96 -9.01 -14.16
N PHE A 57 6.95 -8.19 -13.86
CA PHE A 57 6.00 -7.69 -14.85
C PHE A 57 6.77 -7.08 -16.04
N LYS A 58 6.30 -7.34 -17.27
CA LYS A 58 6.97 -6.85 -18.48
C LYS A 58 7.12 -5.32 -18.44
N ALA A 59 8.35 -4.83 -18.64
CA ALA A 59 8.67 -3.41 -18.50
C ALA A 59 7.82 -2.47 -19.37
N HIS A 60 7.37 -2.92 -20.54
CA HIS A 60 6.54 -2.10 -21.43
C HIS A 60 5.15 -1.76 -20.86
N LEU A 61 4.66 -2.51 -19.86
CA LEU A 61 3.39 -2.23 -19.18
C LEU A 61 3.41 -0.88 -18.45
N SER A 62 4.60 -0.35 -18.13
CA SER A 62 4.77 0.99 -17.58
C SER A 62 4.25 2.10 -18.51
N LYS A 63 4.19 1.85 -19.82
CA LYS A 63 3.69 2.80 -20.83
C LYS A 63 2.19 2.68 -21.06
N CYS A 64 1.56 1.64 -20.52
CA CYS A 64 0.14 1.38 -20.73
C CYS A 64 -0.73 2.17 -19.75
N TYR A 65 -1.89 2.59 -20.26
CA TYR A 65 -2.99 3.11 -19.44
C TYR A 65 -3.72 1.97 -18.72
N TRP A 66 -4.53 2.31 -17.71
CA TRP A 66 -5.25 1.33 -16.91
C TRP A 66 -6.13 0.38 -17.75
N SER A 67 -6.83 0.92 -18.75
CA SER A 67 -7.67 0.14 -19.68
C SER A 67 -6.85 -0.90 -20.46
N GLU A 68 -5.71 -0.47 -20.99
CA GLU A 68 -4.78 -1.29 -21.77
C GLU A 68 -4.17 -2.45 -20.97
N LEU A 69 -4.08 -2.32 -19.64
CA LEU A 69 -3.63 -3.38 -18.76
C LEU A 69 -4.64 -4.53 -18.66
N PHE A 70 -5.95 -4.24 -18.72
CA PHE A 70 -6.99 -5.27 -18.68
C PHE A 70 -6.98 -6.16 -19.93
N GLU A 71 -6.52 -5.62 -21.05
CA GLU A 71 -6.40 -6.39 -22.30
C GLU A 71 -5.12 -7.24 -22.35
N ARG A 72 -4.07 -6.81 -21.65
CA ARG A 72 -2.73 -7.41 -21.73
C ARG A 72 -2.38 -8.34 -20.57
N LEU A 73 -3.01 -8.16 -19.41
CA LEU A 73 -2.80 -8.98 -18.23
C LEU A 73 -3.95 -9.97 -18.05
N ASP A 74 -3.63 -11.18 -17.61
CA ASP A 74 -4.64 -12.13 -17.18
C ASP A 74 -5.22 -11.73 -15.81
N TYR A 75 -6.35 -12.36 -15.46
CA TYR A 75 -7.07 -12.03 -14.23
C TYR A 75 -6.20 -12.17 -12.96
N ARG A 76 -5.30 -13.16 -12.92
CA ARG A 76 -4.39 -13.37 -11.78
C ARG A 76 -3.35 -12.27 -11.68
N ALA A 77 -2.66 -11.93 -12.77
CA ALA A 77 -1.69 -10.84 -12.78
C ALA A 77 -2.35 -9.49 -12.47
N MET A 78 -3.60 -9.28 -12.92
CA MET A 78 -4.38 -8.09 -12.58
C MET A 78 -4.71 -8.01 -11.07
N ILE A 79 -5.07 -9.12 -10.42
CA ILE A 79 -5.27 -9.15 -8.96
C ILE A 79 -3.99 -8.78 -8.23
N GLN A 80 -2.87 -9.36 -8.63
CA GLN A 80 -1.56 -9.10 -8.01
C GLN A 80 -1.12 -7.65 -8.20
N LEU A 81 -1.33 -7.10 -9.40
CA LEU A 81 -1.09 -5.69 -9.68
C LEU A 81 -1.95 -4.80 -8.78
N ARG A 82 -3.24 -5.09 -8.62
CA ARG A 82 -4.12 -4.36 -7.70
C ARG A 82 -3.64 -4.42 -6.25
N GLN A 83 -3.18 -5.59 -5.79
CA GLN A 83 -2.61 -5.73 -4.44
C GLN A 83 -1.30 -4.92 -4.30
N GLY A 84 -0.45 -4.97 -5.32
CA GLY A 84 0.78 -4.18 -5.40
C GLY A 84 0.51 -2.69 -5.37
N ILE A 85 -0.51 -2.21 -6.08
CA ILE A 85 -0.96 -0.81 -6.07
C ILE A 85 -1.47 -0.40 -4.70
N SER A 86 -2.29 -1.21 -4.05
CA SER A 86 -2.77 -0.91 -2.69
C SER A 86 -1.62 -0.79 -1.70
N ARG A 87 -0.61 -1.67 -1.79
CA ARG A 87 0.61 -1.59 -0.97
C ARG A 87 1.47 -0.39 -1.33
N ALA A 88 1.67 -0.14 -2.62
CA ALA A 88 2.42 1.00 -3.13
C ALA A 88 1.80 2.31 -2.68
N ARG A 89 0.47 2.45 -2.72
CA ARG A 89 -0.24 3.63 -2.18
C ARG A 89 0.06 3.83 -0.70
N LEU A 90 -0.08 2.81 0.14
CA LEU A 90 0.25 2.91 1.57
C LEU A 90 1.73 3.27 1.82
N THR A 91 2.63 2.74 1.00
CA THR A 91 4.06 2.95 1.17
C THR A 91 4.47 4.35 0.67
N PHE A 92 4.00 4.76 -0.50
CA PHE A 92 4.30 6.06 -1.11
C PHE A 92 3.59 7.23 -0.42
N GLU A 93 2.36 7.05 0.07
CA GLU A 93 1.73 8.05 0.95
C GLU A 93 2.55 8.26 2.22
N GLY A 94 3.23 7.22 2.73
CA GLY A 94 4.15 7.32 3.87
C GLY A 94 5.51 7.96 3.58
N PHE A 95 5.92 8.04 2.31
CA PHE A 95 7.20 8.63 1.90
C PHE A 95 7.14 10.15 1.70
N GLY A 96 5.94 10.75 1.62
CA GLY A 96 5.77 12.19 1.39
C GLY A 96 6.44 12.67 0.09
N SER A 97 6.82 13.95 0.02
CA SER A 97 7.62 14.48 -1.10
C SER A 97 9.11 14.19 -0.86
N LEU A 98 9.56 12.98 -1.19
CA LEU A 98 10.99 12.71 -1.27
C LEU A 98 11.62 13.65 -2.30
N SER A 99 12.69 14.32 -1.89
CA SER A 99 13.50 15.16 -2.76
C SER A 99 14.66 14.35 -3.35
N ASP A 100 15.21 14.76 -4.49
CA ASP A 100 16.43 14.15 -5.03
C ASP A 100 17.59 14.14 -4.02
N SER A 101 17.59 15.11 -3.08
CA SER A 101 18.59 15.21 -2.01
C SER A 101 18.54 14.06 -1.01
N ASP A 102 17.37 13.43 -0.81
CA ASP A 102 17.18 12.27 0.06
C ASP A 102 17.92 11.03 -0.47
N PHE A 103 18.11 10.96 -1.79
CA PHE A 103 18.84 9.88 -2.49
C PHE A 103 20.33 10.18 -2.66
N SER A 104 20.84 11.28 -2.10
CA SER A 104 22.26 11.65 -2.21
C SER A 104 23.15 10.74 -1.35
N LYS A 105 24.41 10.56 -1.77
CA LYS A 105 25.42 9.77 -1.01
C LYS A 105 25.64 10.30 0.43
N ARG A 106 25.24 11.54 0.72
CA ARG A 106 25.28 12.13 2.07
C ARG A 106 24.33 11.41 3.04
N SER A 107 23.16 10.93 2.59
CA SER A 107 22.23 10.18 3.44
C SER A 107 22.71 8.75 3.74
N ALA A 108 23.63 8.21 2.93
CA ALA A 108 24.22 6.89 3.12
C ALA A 108 25.14 6.82 4.35
N ASN A 109 25.78 7.93 4.73
CA ASN A 109 26.64 8.02 5.93
C ASN A 109 25.85 8.29 7.23
N ARG A 110 24.55 8.01 7.26
CA ARG A 110 23.79 8.11 8.51
C ARG A 110 24.27 7.05 9.49
N GLN A 111 24.47 7.42 10.75
CA GLN A 111 24.66 6.43 11.79
C GLN A 111 23.40 5.55 11.85
N VAL A 112 23.56 4.23 11.71
CA VAL A 112 22.45 3.29 11.90
C VAL A 112 21.90 3.54 13.30
N LYS A 113 20.62 3.92 13.40
CA LYS A 113 19.94 4.00 14.70
C LYS A 113 20.13 2.64 15.36
N LYS A 114 20.92 2.56 16.43
CA LYS A 114 20.97 1.37 17.28
C LYS A 114 19.56 1.22 17.85
N ALA A 115 18.83 0.24 17.34
CA ALA A 115 17.58 -0.18 17.95
C ALA A 115 17.98 -0.78 19.30
N HIS A 116 17.85 0.00 20.36
CA HIS A 116 18.02 -0.52 21.71
C HIS A 116 16.82 -1.44 21.98
N PRO A 117 17.03 -2.71 22.32
CA PRO A 117 15.97 -3.49 22.94
C PRO A 117 15.46 -2.70 24.13
N ILE A 118 14.15 -2.67 24.34
CA ILE A 118 13.57 -2.06 25.54
C ILE A 118 13.95 -2.98 26.69
N HIS A 119 15.06 -2.65 27.35
CA HIS A 119 15.53 -3.33 28.53
C HIS A 119 14.71 -2.81 29.72
N SER A 120 13.62 -3.48 30.06
CA SER A 120 13.13 -3.45 31.44
C SER A 120 13.93 -4.46 32.25
N SER A 121 13.96 -4.32 33.58
CA SER A 121 14.72 -5.18 34.50
C SER A 121 14.41 -6.68 34.40
N ASN A 122 13.41 -7.09 33.60
CA ASN A 122 12.91 -8.45 33.48
C ASN A 122 13.21 -9.12 32.11
N GLY A 123 14.17 -8.61 31.33
CA GLY A 123 14.61 -9.23 30.07
C GLY A 123 13.94 -8.68 28.80
N VAL A 124 14.18 -9.33 27.66
CA VAL A 124 13.67 -8.90 26.34
C VAL A 124 12.14 -9.05 26.31
N GLN A 125 11.42 -7.93 26.35
CA GLN A 125 9.97 -7.93 26.17
C GLN A 125 9.62 -7.67 24.70
N MET A 126 8.92 -8.63 24.08
CA MET A 126 8.29 -8.45 22.78
C MET A 126 7.07 -7.53 22.96
N ILE A 127 7.09 -6.33 22.37
CA ILE A 127 5.91 -5.47 22.34
C ILE A 127 4.96 -6.01 21.27
N ILE A 128 3.97 -6.78 21.71
CA ILE A 128 2.87 -7.25 20.88
C ILE A 128 1.74 -6.21 20.95
N ALA A 129 1.19 -5.81 19.80
CA ALA A 129 0.04 -4.93 19.79
C ALA A 129 -1.17 -5.60 20.49
N PRO A 130 -1.98 -4.88 21.30
CA PRO A 130 -3.03 -5.48 22.13
C PRO A 130 -4.02 -6.36 21.35
N HIS A 131 -4.31 -6.00 20.10
CA HIS A 131 -5.22 -6.75 19.22
C HIS A 131 -4.67 -8.11 18.77
N ILE A 132 -3.34 -8.29 18.76
CA ILE A 132 -2.69 -9.58 18.45
C ILE A 132 -2.77 -10.51 19.66
N VAL A 133 -2.52 -10.00 20.87
CA VAL A 133 -2.69 -10.76 22.12
C VAL A 133 -4.13 -11.28 22.25
N HIS A 134 -5.09 -10.41 21.94
CA HIS A 134 -6.51 -10.76 21.99
C HIS A 134 -6.90 -11.87 21.00
N LYS A 135 -6.23 -11.93 19.84
CA LYS A 135 -6.42 -13.01 18.85
C LYS A 135 -5.76 -14.32 19.27
N MET A 136 -4.58 -14.27 19.90
CA MET A 136 -3.88 -15.46 20.37
C MET A 136 -4.65 -16.13 21.51
N GLN A 137 -5.18 -15.36 22.46
CA GLN A 137 -6.03 -15.88 23.54
C GLN A 137 -7.34 -16.52 23.06
N GLN A 138 -7.86 -16.08 21.91
CA GLN A 138 -9.04 -16.70 21.30
C GLN A 138 -8.72 -18.03 20.62
N GLN A 139 -7.48 -18.23 20.18
CA GLN A 139 -7.04 -19.49 19.54
C GLN A 139 -6.68 -20.58 20.55
N GLU A 140 -6.23 -20.22 21.77
CA GLU A 140 -5.94 -21.21 22.83
C GLU A 140 -7.19 -21.72 23.57
N ASN A 141 -8.34 -21.06 23.39
CA ASN A 141 -9.61 -21.46 24.01
C ASN A 141 -10.49 -22.36 23.10
N HIS A 142 -9.88 -23.01 22.11
CA HIS A 142 -10.53 -23.98 21.21
C HIS A 142 -9.78 -25.30 21.14
#